data_AF-A0A932BF37-F1
#
_entry.id   AF-A0A932BF37-F1
#
_cell.length_a   1.000
_cell.length_b   1.000
_cell.length_c   1.000
_cell.angle_alpha   90.00
_cell.angle_beta   90.00
_cell.angle_gamma   90.00
#
_symmetry.space_group_name_H-M   'P 1'
#
loop_
_entity.id
_entity.type
_entity.pdbx_description
1 polymer ?
#
loop_
_entity_poly.entity_id
_entity_poly.type
_entity_poly.pdbx_seq_one_letter_code
_entity_poly.pdbx_strand_id
1 'polypeptide(L)'
;MEIQRLSIKGRVLATDDAQLQDALARVHETPERPRCLCVPGGVEMYVARHRLFVVKRMPDTGSRHDPACPCFEPEARQSGLGELIGEAVLEREPGKVELRVDFPWTRTTGRSMARGEPQDAGEVATPRRRMSLRALMHYLFERAGFNRWSPAMEGRRNQGVLHKYLLEAAQEVSVKGVALAERLYVPEPFSEAGKADAAQRRREKLALLQAHEGQYPLALLLGEYKGSEHCAAGRRVWVKHMPDAPLLMPGKTWDRLERHYAALFEARDADTGQRVRLVMAALIRARREHTYEIDAASLMLTSEHWIPVEGVHELSLIHALVEQHRRFVKPLRYDAKSAAAFPNALLLDVGGVPVALHVVSAFIDPKEQRAKERAVADSGATTWAWSTATQMPSFPQAIAR
;
A
#
# COMPACT_ATOMS: atom_id res chain seq x y z
N MET A 1 5.64 -24.26 0.84
CA MET A 1 6.17 -23.02 1.45
C MET A 1 7.28 -23.46 2.36
N GLU A 2 8.54 -23.06 2.13
CA GLU A 2 9.55 -23.26 3.17
C GLU A 2 9.10 -22.46 4.39
N ILE A 3 8.83 -23.18 5.46
CA ILE A 3 8.40 -22.57 6.71
C ILE A 3 9.61 -21.82 7.26
N GLN A 4 9.43 -20.55 7.61
CA GLN A 4 10.50 -19.74 8.15
C GLN A 4 11.03 -20.39 9.43
N ARG A 5 12.35 -20.56 9.50
CA ARG A 5 13.04 -21.10 10.67
C ARG A 5 13.67 -19.97 11.48
N LEU A 6 13.49 -20.04 12.78
CA LEU A 6 13.94 -19.06 13.75
C LEU A 6 14.87 -19.73 14.76
N SER A 7 15.99 -19.10 15.08
CA SER A 7 16.82 -19.46 16.24
C SER A 7 16.42 -18.59 17.44
N ILE A 8 16.04 -19.21 18.55
CA ILE A 8 15.61 -18.55 19.79
C ILE A 8 16.34 -19.25 20.95
N LYS A 9 17.28 -18.56 21.63
CA LYS A 9 18.13 -19.14 22.69
C LYS A 9 18.77 -20.49 22.29
N GLY A 10 19.31 -20.56 21.08
CA GLY A 10 19.95 -21.77 20.54
C GLY A 10 18.99 -22.87 20.06
N ARG A 11 17.68 -22.70 20.21
CA ARG A 11 16.67 -23.63 19.68
C ARG A 11 16.22 -23.19 18.30
N VAL A 12 16.15 -24.12 17.35
CA VAL A 12 15.61 -23.85 16.02
C VAL A 12 14.15 -24.27 15.97
N LEU A 13 13.26 -23.30 15.76
CA LEU A 13 11.81 -23.51 15.67
C LEU A 13 11.29 -23.02 14.32
N ALA A 14 10.33 -23.74 13.77
CA ALA A 14 9.58 -23.32 12.59
C ALA A 14 8.48 -22.33 12.98
N THR A 15 8.00 -21.48 12.06
CA THR A 15 6.95 -20.49 12.37
C THR A 15 5.57 -21.11 12.67
N ASP A 16 5.37 -22.39 12.37
CA ASP A 16 4.17 -23.17 12.70
C ASP A 16 4.38 -24.14 13.88
N ASP A 17 5.55 -24.10 14.53
CA ASP A 17 5.86 -24.95 15.67
C ASP A 17 4.95 -24.60 16.87
N ALA A 18 4.33 -25.61 17.47
CA ALA A 18 3.43 -25.44 18.62
C ALA A 18 4.12 -24.77 19.83
N GLN A 19 5.44 -24.91 19.96
CA GLN A 19 6.23 -24.36 21.06
C GLN A 19 6.72 -22.93 20.78
N LEU A 20 6.43 -22.37 19.60
CA LEU A 20 6.91 -21.06 19.20
C LEU A 20 6.42 -19.96 20.14
N GLN A 21 5.13 -19.95 20.51
CA GLN A 21 4.58 -18.89 21.38
C GLN A 21 5.28 -18.85 22.74
N ASP A 22 5.48 -20.00 23.37
CA ASP A 22 6.18 -20.10 24.65
C ASP A 22 7.64 -19.65 24.53
N ALA A 23 8.31 -20.02 23.44
CA ALA A 23 9.69 -19.60 23.18
C ALA A 23 9.80 -18.07 23.00
N LEU A 24 8.87 -17.46 22.26
CA LEU A 24 8.83 -16.01 22.06
C LEU A 24 8.49 -15.25 23.35
N ALA A 25 7.56 -15.76 24.14
CA ALA A 25 7.20 -15.17 25.43
C ALA A 25 8.42 -15.08 26.36
N ARG A 26 9.28 -16.10 26.40
CA ARG A 26 10.50 -16.15 27.23
C ARG A 26 11.60 -15.17 26.83
N VAL A 27 11.52 -14.56 25.63
CA VAL A 27 12.54 -13.62 25.14
C VAL A 27 12.02 -12.20 24.92
N HIS A 28 10.69 -12.00 24.91
CA HIS A 28 10.06 -10.71 24.61
C HIS A 28 10.58 -9.53 25.45
N GLU A 29 10.75 -9.73 26.77
CA GLU A 29 11.19 -8.68 27.71
C GLU A 29 12.68 -8.84 28.07
N THR A 30 13.45 -9.50 27.22
CA THR A 30 14.88 -9.75 27.43
C THR A 30 15.70 -9.13 26.30
N PRO A 31 17.01 -8.88 26.49
CA PRO A 31 17.88 -8.43 25.41
C PRO A 31 18.12 -9.52 24.35
N GLU A 32 17.71 -10.78 24.61
CA GLU A 32 17.84 -11.87 23.65
C GLU A 32 16.97 -11.63 22.42
N ARG A 33 17.58 -11.69 21.24
CA ARG A 33 16.90 -11.47 19.96
C ARG A 33 16.79 -12.76 19.16
N PRO A 34 15.58 -13.17 18.72
CA PRO A 34 15.44 -14.23 17.73
C PRO A 34 16.22 -13.92 16.45
N ARG A 35 16.69 -14.96 15.76
CA ARG A 35 17.33 -14.83 14.44
C ARG A 35 16.58 -15.60 13.38
N CYS A 36 16.27 -14.96 12.25
CA CYS A 36 15.76 -15.64 11.08
C CYS A 36 16.89 -16.38 10.35
N LEU A 37 16.75 -17.68 10.17
CA LEU A 37 17.78 -18.54 9.57
C LEU A 37 17.66 -18.65 8.04
N CYS A 38 17.12 -17.63 7.38
CA CYS A 38 17.01 -17.62 5.91
C CYS A 38 18.37 -17.44 5.21
N VAL A 39 19.41 -16.99 5.93
CA VAL A 39 20.78 -16.82 5.44
C VAL A 39 21.77 -17.36 6.48
N PRO A 40 23.02 -17.71 6.09
CA PRO A 40 24.07 -18.09 7.05
C PRO A 40 24.27 -17.03 8.14
N GLY A 41 24.40 -17.46 9.40
CA GLY A 41 24.53 -16.58 10.57
C GLY A 41 23.22 -15.94 11.07
N GLY A 42 22.17 -15.99 10.25
CA GLY A 42 20.83 -15.50 10.56
C GLY A 42 20.71 -13.98 10.69
N VAL A 43 19.52 -13.46 10.40
CA VAL A 43 19.21 -12.02 10.55
C VAL A 43 18.52 -11.79 11.88
N GLU A 44 19.02 -10.86 12.68
CA GLU A 44 18.43 -10.49 13.96
C GLU A 44 17.01 -9.92 13.80
N MET A 45 16.11 -10.31 14.70
CA MET A 45 14.69 -9.97 14.72
C MET A 45 14.29 -9.52 16.14
N TYR A 46 13.15 -8.85 16.28
CA TYR A 46 12.56 -8.55 17.59
C TYR A 46 11.21 -9.24 17.76
N VAL A 47 10.79 -9.42 19.02
CA VAL A 47 9.46 -9.94 19.36
C VAL A 47 8.56 -8.76 19.69
N ALA A 48 7.39 -8.71 19.07
CA ALA A 48 6.30 -7.81 19.43
C ALA A 48 5.14 -8.62 20.00
N ARG A 49 4.37 -8.00 20.91
CA ARG A 49 3.14 -8.58 21.43
C ARG A 49 1.93 -7.78 20.91
N HIS A 50 1.14 -8.44 20.08
CA HIS A 50 -0.20 -7.99 19.71
C HIS A 50 -1.22 -8.84 20.49
N ARG A 51 -2.11 -9.57 19.81
CA ARG A 51 -2.90 -10.65 20.43
C ARG A 51 -2.05 -11.88 20.77
N LEU A 52 -1.06 -12.16 19.92
CA LEU A 52 -0.06 -13.22 20.07
C LEU A 52 1.33 -12.61 19.97
N PHE A 53 2.36 -13.36 20.39
CA PHE A 53 3.74 -12.98 20.13
C PHE A 53 4.07 -13.20 18.67
N VAL A 54 4.62 -12.17 18.03
CA VAL A 54 5.02 -12.20 16.63
C VAL A 54 6.47 -11.75 16.49
N VAL A 55 7.20 -12.40 15.58
CA VAL A 55 8.57 -12.02 15.25
C VAL A 55 8.54 -11.01 14.10
N LYS A 56 9.26 -9.91 14.27
CA LYS A 56 9.35 -8.84 13.28
C LYS A 56 10.81 -8.54 12.96
N ARG A 57 11.04 -8.17 11.70
CA ARG A 57 12.36 -7.76 11.22
C ARG A 57 12.83 -6.52 11.96
N MET A 58 14.12 -6.44 12.26
CA MET A 58 14.73 -5.21 12.78
C MET A 58 14.63 -4.08 11.74
N PRO A 59 14.57 -2.80 12.15
CA PRO A 59 14.58 -1.66 11.22
C PRO A 59 15.76 -1.72 10.25
N ASP A 60 15.53 -1.42 8.97
CA ASP A 60 16.54 -1.42 7.90
C ASP A 60 17.23 -2.76 7.62
N THR A 61 16.62 -3.89 8.04
CA THR A 61 17.23 -5.23 7.88
C THR A 61 16.55 -6.09 6.83
N GLY A 62 15.49 -5.60 6.20
CA GLY A 62 14.69 -6.34 5.21
C GLY A 62 15.51 -6.88 4.03
N SER A 63 16.44 -6.08 3.51
CA SER A 63 17.31 -6.47 2.39
C SER A 63 18.40 -7.49 2.76
N ARG A 64 18.61 -7.75 4.06
CA ARG A 64 19.57 -8.75 4.56
C ARG A 64 19.02 -10.17 4.60
N HIS A 65 17.71 -10.33 4.38
CA HIS A 65 17.10 -11.65 4.28
C HIS A 65 17.29 -12.24 2.87
N ASP A 66 17.22 -13.57 2.75
CA ASP A 66 17.14 -14.23 1.43
C ASP A 66 15.87 -13.75 0.70
N PRO A 67 15.91 -13.46 -0.61
CA PRO A 67 14.75 -12.97 -1.37
C PRO A 67 13.48 -13.84 -1.24
N ALA A 68 13.63 -15.15 -1.05
CA ALA A 68 12.51 -16.07 -0.85
C ALA A 68 11.92 -16.01 0.56
N CYS A 69 12.59 -15.37 1.52
CA CYS A 69 12.13 -15.18 2.89
C CYS A 69 10.91 -14.25 2.96
N PRO A 70 9.88 -14.58 3.75
CA PRO A 70 8.76 -13.67 4.00
C PRO A 70 9.17 -12.30 4.58
N CYS A 71 10.31 -12.22 5.26
CA CYS A 71 10.83 -10.98 5.85
C CYS A 71 11.66 -10.14 4.87
N PHE A 72 11.94 -10.64 3.66
CA PHE A 72 12.68 -9.88 2.67
C PHE A 72 11.94 -8.61 2.28
N GLU A 73 12.68 -7.52 2.17
CA GLU A 73 12.21 -6.27 1.59
C GLU A 73 13.32 -5.67 0.73
N PRO A 74 12.98 -5.22 -0.50
CA PRO A 74 13.90 -4.45 -1.32
C PRO A 74 14.43 -3.22 -0.58
N GLU A 75 15.61 -2.73 -0.98
CA GLU A 75 16.13 -1.49 -0.43
C GLU A 75 15.21 -0.32 -0.79
N ALA A 76 15.06 0.64 0.12
CA ALA A 76 14.10 1.73 -0.05
C ALA A 76 14.31 2.54 -1.35
N ARG A 77 15.56 2.65 -1.83
CA ARG A 77 15.93 3.31 -3.10
C ARG A 77 15.33 2.65 -4.36
N GLN A 78 14.87 1.41 -4.25
CA GLN A 78 14.22 0.69 -5.35
C GLN A 78 12.73 1.06 -5.48
N SER A 79 12.22 1.95 -4.62
CA SER A 79 10.85 2.45 -4.63
C SER A 79 10.81 3.96 -4.34
N GLY A 80 9.65 4.58 -4.49
CA GLY A 80 9.43 5.97 -4.08
C GLY A 80 9.47 6.19 -2.57
N LEU A 81 9.42 5.12 -1.76
CA LEU A 81 9.47 5.23 -0.29
C LEU A 81 10.81 5.81 0.18
N GLY A 82 11.91 5.52 -0.53
CA GLY A 82 13.25 5.96 -0.13
C GLY A 82 13.39 7.47 0.05
N GLU A 83 12.65 8.27 -0.73
CA GLU A 83 12.67 9.73 -0.60
C GLU A 83 11.81 10.27 0.56
N LEU A 84 11.04 9.41 1.23
CA LEU A 84 10.12 9.76 2.32
C LEU A 84 10.61 9.28 3.69
N ILE A 85 11.47 8.26 3.73
CA ILE A 85 12.07 7.75 4.98
C ILE A 85 12.90 8.85 5.65
N GLY A 86 12.74 9.00 6.97
CA GLY A 86 13.46 10.00 7.77
C GLY A 86 12.87 11.40 7.71
N GLU A 87 12.06 11.72 6.70
CA GLU A 87 11.37 13.01 6.59
C GLU A 87 9.87 12.88 6.90
N ALA A 88 9.17 12.07 6.10
CA ALA A 88 7.73 11.89 6.15
C ALA A 88 7.31 10.58 6.84
N VAL A 89 8.19 9.58 6.84
CA VAL A 89 8.02 8.30 7.54
C VAL A 89 9.04 8.27 8.68
N LEU A 90 8.55 8.32 9.92
CA LEU A 90 9.36 8.38 11.12
C LEU A 90 9.11 7.14 11.97
N GLU A 91 10.09 6.26 12.08
CA GLU A 91 10.01 5.15 13.02
C GLU A 91 10.43 5.66 14.42
N ARG A 92 9.46 5.74 15.35
CA ARG A 92 9.69 6.25 16.72
C ARG A 92 10.21 5.16 17.65
N GLU A 93 9.63 3.98 17.49
CA GLU A 93 9.98 2.74 18.18
C GLU A 93 9.87 1.61 17.15
N PRO A 94 10.57 0.48 17.33
CA PRO A 94 10.45 -0.66 16.44
C PRO A 94 8.98 -1.03 16.19
N GLY A 95 8.53 -0.86 14.94
CA GLY A 95 7.15 -1.18 14.54
C GLY A 95 6.10 -0.13 14.86
N LYS A 96 6.44 1.04 15.42
CA LYS A 96 5.54 2.21 15.50
C LYS A 96 6.01 3.30 14.56
N VAL A 97 5.19 3.58 13.55
CA VAL A 97 5.52 4.55 12.50
C VAL A 97 4.62 5.78 12.62
N GLU A 98 5.22 6.96 12.69
CA GLU A 98 4.53 8.23 12.55
C GLU A 98 4.68 8.73 11.11
N LEU A 99 3.56 9.05 10.47
CA LEU A 99 3.52 9.61 9.12
C LEU A 99 3.20 11.11 9.18
N ARG A 100 4.01 11.91 8.48
CA ARG A 100 3.71 13.30 8.17
C ARG A 100 3.03 13.39 6.82
N VAL A 101 1.82 13.93 6.79
CA VAL A 101 0.96 14.02 5.60
C VAL A 101 0.76 15.45 5.15
N ASP A 102 0.53 15.67 3.85
CA ASP A 102 0.36 16.99 3.24
C ASP A 102 -1.11 17.47 3.18
N PHE A 103 -2.03 16.62 3.61
CA PHE A 103 -3.46 16.88 3.64
C PHE A 103 -3.98 17.09 5.07
N PRO A 104 -5.10 17.81 5.25
CA PRO A 104 -5.66 18.04 6.58
C PRO A 104 -6.22 16.76 7.19
N TRP A 105 -6.17 16.66 8.52
CA TRP A 105 -6.83 15.61 9.31
C TRP A 105 -8.10 16.12 10.01
N THR A 106 -8.23 17.44 10.12
CA THR A 106 -9.38 18.17 10.67
C THR A 106 -9.53 19.48 9.90
N ARG A 107 -10.76 19.92 9.63
CA ARG A 107 -11.08 21.25 9.09
C ARG A 107 -11.63 22.14 10.21
N THR A 108 -11.39 23.45 10.15
CA THR A 108 -11.94 24.42 11.11
C THR A 108 -12.82 25.43 10.36
N THR A 109 -13.96 25.81 10.92
CA THR A 109 -14.84 26.86 10.35
C THR A 109 -14.10 28.18 10.16
N GLY A 110 -14.30 28.82 9.00
CA GLY A 110 -13.84 30.20 8.74
C GLY A 110 -12.40 30.36 8.21
N ARG A 111 -11.60 29.30 8.10
CA ARG A 111 -10.31 29.35 7.40
C ARG A 111 -10.41 28.66 6.04
N SER A 112 -10.47 29.48 4.98
CA SER A 112 -9.98 29.08 3.66
C SER A 112 -8.56 28.53 3.82
N MET A 113 -8.23 27.45 3.09
CA MET A 113 -6.95 26.76 3.16
C MET A 113 -5.76 27.73 3.14
N ALA A 114 -5.01 27.80 4.24
CA ALA A 114 -3.58 28.03 4.14
C ALA A 114 -2.92 26.67 3.87
N ARG A 115 -2.16 26.58 2.77
CA ARG A 115 -1.20 25.48 2.58
C ARG A 115 -0.20 25.56 3.74
N GLY A 116 -0.19 24.52 4.58
CA GLY A 116 0.80 24.38 5.66
C GLY A 116 0.40 25.09 6.95
N GLU A 117 0.78 24.48 8.08
CA GLU A 117 0.81 25.16 9.38
C GLU A 117 1.65 26.43 9.27
N PRO A 118 1.31 27.52 9.98
CA PRO A 118 2.23 28.64 10.14
C PRO A 118 3.51 28.10 10.81
N GLN A 119 4.64 28.22 10.14
CA GLN A 119 5.94 28.13 10.82
C GLN A 119 5.98 29.29 11.81
N ASP A 120 6.38 28.98 13.05
CA ASP A 120 6.65 29.99 14.05
C ASP A 120 7.68 30.97 13.47
N ALA A 121 7.40 32.27 13.55
CA ALA A 121 8.19 33.30 12.90
C ALA A 121 9.54 33.43 13.63
N GLY A 122 10.54 32.65 13.17
CA GLY A 122 11.89 32.69 13.73
C GLY A 122 12.82 31.56 13.29
N GLU A 123 12.31 30.42 12.81
CA GLU A 123 13.17 29.31 12.37
C GLU A 123 13.22 29.16 10.85
N VAL A 124 14.44 29.22 10.28
CA VAL A 124 14.73 28.75 8.92
C VAL A 124 14.67 27.22 8.92
N ALA A 125 13.45 26.66 8.97
CA ALA A 125 13.25 25.22 8.89
C ALA A 125 13.19 24.79 7.42
N THR A 126 14.12 23.92 7.01
CA THR A 126 14.09 23.27 5.69
C THR A 126 12.73 22.59 5.48
N PRO A 127 12.05 22.79 4.34
CA PRO A 127 10.75 22.18 4.09
C PRO A 127 10.89 20.66 4.08
N ARG A 128 10.39 20.01 5.13
CA ARG A 128 10.35 18.55 5.26
C ARG A 128 9.30 17.99 4.30
N ARG A 129 9.65 16.93 3.57
CA ARG A 129 8.70 16.19 2.73
C ARG A 129 7.55 15.64 3.59
N ARG A 130 6.37 15.62 2.99
CA ARG A 130 5.13 15.10 3.58
C ARG A 130 4.45 14.20 2.55
N MET A 131 3.80 13.15 3.02
CA MET A 131 3.14 12.18 2.16
C MET A 131 1.82 12.71 1.62
N SER A 132 1.63 12.56 0.32
CA SER A 132 0.32 12.75 -0.29
C SER A 132 -0.63 11.59 0.04
N LEU A 133 -1.91 11.77 -0.28
CA LEU A 133 -2.92 10.72 -0.16
C LEU A 133 -2.58 9.48 -1.00
N ARG A 134 -1.91 9.65 -2.15
CA ARG A 134 -1.41 8.55 -2.98
C ARG A 134 -0.31 7.78 -2.26
N ALA A 135 0.67 8.48 -1.71
CA ALA A 135 1.75 7.83 -0.98
C ALA A 135 1.25 7.10 0.27
N LEU A 136 0.25 7.65 0.98
CA LEU A 136 -0.37 6.94 2.10
C LEU A 136 -1.07 5.65 1.64
N MET A 137 -1.79 5.70 0.51
CA MET A 137 -2.41 4.50 -0.07
C MET A 137 -1.36 3.45 -0.46
N HIS A 138 -0.28 3.85 -1.12
CA HIS A 138 0.85 2.96 -1.44
C HIS A 138 1.45 2.36 -0.17
N TYR A 139 1.68 3.18 0.86
CA TYR A 139 2.22 2.75 2.14
C TYR A 139 1.36 1.66 2.78
N LEU A 140 0.04 1.86 2.84
CA LEU A 140 -0.87 0.87 3.41
C LEU A 140 -0.89 -0.42 2.60
N PHE A 141 -0.89 -0.35 1.27
CA PHE A 141 -0.85 -1.53 0.40
C PHE A 141 0.47 -2.31 0.56
N GLU A 142 1.60 -1.60 0.64
CA GLU A 142 2.92 -2.22 0.87
C GLU A 142 3.01 -2.85 2.26
N ARG A 143 2.60 -2.13 3.32
CA ARG A 143 2.56 -2.67 4.69
C ARG A 143 1.64 -3.88 4.83
N ALA A 144 0.52 -3.88 4.11
CA ALA A 144 -0.41 -5.00 4.06
C ALA A 144 0.04 -6.15 3.13
N GLY A 145 1.18 -5.99 2.43
CA GLY A 145 1.77 -7.01 1.56
C GLY A 145 1.10 -7.17 0.20
N PHE A 146 0.23 -6.25 -0.20
CA PHE A 146 -0.47 -6.31 -1.49
C PHE A 146 0.44 -6.03 -2.69
N ASN A 147 1.59 -5.39 -2.46
CA ASN A 147 2.62 -5.24 -3.47
C ASN A 147 3.52 -6.48 -3.65
N ARG A 148 3.36 -7.53 -2.83
CA ARG A 148 4.08 -8.80 -2.95
C ARG A 148 3.18 -9.86 -3.61
N TRP A 149 3.76 -10.90 -4.20
CA TRP A 149 3.03 -12.09 -4.62
C TRP A 149 3.82 -13.37 -4.34
N SER A 150 3.10 -14.44 -4.01
CA SER A 150 3.61 -15.81 -4.03
C SER A 150 2.50 -16.77 -4.45
N PRO A 151 2.83 -17.94 -5.02
CA PRO A 151 1.82 -18.92 -5.45
C PRO A 151 0.85 -19.37 -4.36
N ALA A 152 1.27 -19.31 -3.09
CA ALA A 152 0.41 -19.64 -1.95
C ALA A 152 -0.77 -18.67 -1.75
N MET A 153 -0.75 -17.50 -2.42
CA MET A 153 -1.80 -16.49 -2.36
C MET A 153 -2.88 -16.67 -3.44
N GLU A 154 -2.70 -17.64 -4.35
CA GLU A 154 -3.64 -17.93 -5.44
C GLU A 154 -5.05 -18.16 -4.91
N GLY A 155 -6.05 -17.51 -5.52
CA GLY A 155 -7.44 -17.54 -5.08
C GLY A 155 -7.76 -16.97 -3.68
N ARG A 156 -6.77 -16.49 -2.91
CA ARG A 156 -6.98 -16.05 -1.52
C ARG A 156 -7.33 -14.57 -1.38
N ARG A 157 -6.82 -13.72 -2.27
CA ARG A 157 -6.99 -12.26 -2.16
C ARG A 157 -8.39 -11.82 -2.58
N ASN A 158 -9.21 -11.47 -1.59
CA ASN A 158 -10.57 -10.98 -1.76
C ASN A 158 -10.82 -9.76 -0.86
N GLN A 159 -12.04 -9.21 -0.88
CA GLN A 159 -12.39 -8.04 -0.07
C GLN A 159 -12.16 -8.25 1.43
N GLY A 160 -12.40 -9.46 1.96
CA GLY A 160 -12.23 -9.74 3.39
C GLY A 160 -10.76 -9.71 3.79
N VAL A 161 -9.89 -10.26 2.94
CA VAL A 161 -8.43 -10.19 3.09
C VAL A 161 -7.96 -8.73 2.98
N LEU A 162 -8.44 -7.98 1.99
CA LEU A 162 -8.12 -6.56 1.84
C LEU A 162 -8.51 -5.75 3.08
N HIS A 163 -9.75 -5.90 3.54
CA HIS A 163 -10.25 -5.25 4.75
C HIS A 163 -9.39 -5.57 5.97
N LYS A 164 -9.13 -6.86 6.22
CA LYS A 164 -8.34 -7.31 7.36
C LYS A 164 -6.92 -6.72 7.36
N TYR A 165 -6.16 -6.95 6.29
CA TYR A 165 -4.74 -6.62 6.27
C TYR A 165 -4.48 -5.11 6.18
N LEU A 166 -5.36 -4.32 5.55
CA LEU A 166 -5.25 -2.86 5.58
C LEU A 166 -5.52 -2.28 6.97
N LEU A 167 -6.50 -2.83 7.71
CA LEU A 167 -6.75 -2.42 9.09
C LEU A 167 -5.61 -2.82 10.03
N GLU A 168 -5.06 -4.03 9.88
CA GLU A 168 -3.88 -4.46 10.62
C GLU A 168 -2.67 -3.56 10.32
N ALA A 169 -2.42 -3.24 9.05
CA ALA A 169 -1.36 -2.30 8.65
C ALA A 169 -1.52 -0.92 9.28
N ALA A 170 -2.76 -0.44 9.45
CA ALA A 170 -3.04 0.87 10.03
C ALA A 170 -2.92 0.93 11.57
N GLN A 171 -2.88 -0.20 12.28
CA GLN A 171 -2.73 -0.23 13.75
C GLN A 171 -1.36 0.27 14.22
N GLU A 172 -0.34 0.08 13.38
CA GLU A 172 1.05 0.38 13.67
C GLU A 172 1.46 1.79 13.19
N VAL A 173 0.49 2.56 12.69
CA VAL A 173 0.69 3.82 12.01
C VAL A 173 -0.05 4.93 12.74
N SER A 174 0.60 6.06 12.97
CA SER A 174 -0.02 7.27 13.50
C SER A 174 0.16 8.46 12.56
N VAL A 175 -0.79 9.38 12.57
CA VAL A 175 -0.76 10.65 11.83
C VAL A 175 -1.12 11.76 12.81
N LYS A 176 -0.21 12.72 13.02
CA LYS A 176 -0.37 13.80 14.02
C LYS A 176 -0.78 13.27 15.41
N GLY A 177 -0.14 12.20 15.85
CA GLY A 177 -0.38 11.58 17.17
C GLY A 177 -1.66 10.73 17.27
N VAL A 178 -2.49 10.67 16.23
CA VAL A 178 -3.71 9.84 16.20
C VAL A 178 -3.43 8.53 15.46
N ALA A 179 -3.85 7.39 16.01
CA ALA A 179 -3.69 6.11 15.31
C ALA A 179 -4.50 6.12 14.00
N LEU A 180 -3.87 5.73 12.89
CA LEU A 180 -4.52 5.71 11.58
C LEU A 180 -5.69 4.74 11.58
N ALA A 181 -5.59 3.61 12.28
CA ALA A 181 -6.68 2.66 12.45
C ALA A 181 -7.95 3.29 13.06
N GLU A 182 -7.86 4.36 13.85
CA GLU A 182 -9.04 5.04 14.41
C GLU A 182 -9.84 5.74 13.31
N ARG A 183 -9.16 6.31 12.31
CA ARG A 183 -9.77 7.13 11.24
C ARG A 183 -9.77 6.48 9.86
N LEU A 184 -9.23 5.27 9.72
CA LEU A 184 -9.31 4.47 8.50
C LEU A 184 -10.63 3.68 8.49
N TYR A 185 -11.33 3.75 7.36
CA TYR A 185 -12.47 2.91 7.04
C TYR A 185 -12.21 2.16 5.73
N VAL A 186 -12.24 0.83 5.79
CA VAL A 186 -12.20 -0.06 4.62
C VAL A 186 -13.51 -0.84 4.61
N PRO A 187 -14.31 -0.84 3.53
CA PRO A 187 -15.56 -1.58 3.50
C PRO A 187 -15.37 -3.07 3.86
N GLU A 188 -16.23 -3.61 4.71
CA GLU A 188 -16.31 -5.06 4.96
C GLU A 188 -16.86 -5.79 3.71
N PRO A 189 -16.65 -7.11 3.56
CA PRO A 189 -17.29 -7.89 2.49
C PRO A 189 -18.81 -7.78 2.55
N PHE A 190 -19.40 -7.23 1.48
CA PHE A 190 -20.85 -7.15 1.35
C PHE A 190 -21.51 -8.52 1.20
N SER A 191 -22.58 -8.72 1.97
CA SER A 191 -23.56 -9.78 1.78
C SER A 191 -24.96 -9.19 2.02
N GLU A 192 -25.98 -9.69 1.31
CA GLU A 192 -27.36 -9.19 1.49
C GLU A 192 -27.86 -9.47 2.92
N ALA A 193 -27.58 -10.66 3.46
CA ALA A 193 -27.99 -11.04 4.82
C ALA A 193 -27.36 -10.14 5.90
N GLY A 194 -26.08 -9.77 5.76
CA GLY A 194 -25.35 -8.95 6.74
C GLY A 194 -25.41 -7.44 6.48
N LYS A 195 -26.21 -6.99 5.50
CA LYS A 195 -26.23 -5.59 5.05
C LYS A 195 -26.55 -4.60 6.18
N ALA A 196 -27.55 -4.90 7.00
CA ALA A 196 -27.97 -4.02 8.10
C ALA A 196 -26.87 -3.88 9.17
N ASP A 197 -26.25 -4.99 9.55
CA ASP A 197 -25.19 -5.02 10.57
C ASP A 197 -23.93 -4.30 10.09
N ALA A 198 -23.53 -4.51 8.83
CA ALA A 198 -22.42 -3.80 8.22
C ALA A 198 -22.68 -2.28 8.16
N ALA A 199 -23.92 -1.88 7.86
CA ALA A 199 -24.33 -0.49 7.89
C ALA A 199 -24.26 0.12 9.30
N GLN A 200 -24.65 -0.65 10.32
CA GLN A 200 -24.54 -0.23 11.72
C GLN A 200 -23.08 -0.05 12.15
N ARG A 201 -22.23 -1.04 11.93
CA ARG A 201 -20.79 -0.95 12.27
C ARG A 201 -20.11 0.22 11.56
N ARG A 202 -20.47 0.48 10.29
CA ARG A 202 -20.00 1.67 9.58
C ARG A 202 -20.43 2.96 10.26
N ARG A 203 -21.70 3.10 10.65
CA ARG A 203 -22.19 4.30 11.36
C ARG A 203 -21.44 4.52 12.67
N GLU A 204 -21.23 3.46 13.45
CA GLU A 204 -20.46 3.50 14.69
C GLU A 204 -19.01 3.92 14.42
N LYS A 205 -18.35 3.31 13.43
CA LYS A 205 -16.98 3.63 13.04
C LYS A 205 -16.81 5.07 12.56
N LEU A 206 -17.77 5.60 11.80
CA LEU A 206 -17.73 6.94 11.24
C LEU A 206 -18.38 8.01 12.14
N ALA A 207 -18.84 7.65 13.35
CA ALA A 207 -19.36 8.60 14.32
C ALA A 207 -18.31 9.66 14.72
N LEU A 208 -17.01 9.33 14.63
CA LEU A 208 -15.91 10.27 14.87
C LEU A 208 -15.92 11.49 13.95
N LEU A 209 -16.65 11.46 12.84
CA LEU A 209 -16.78 12.58 11.90
C LEU A 209 -17.75 13.67 12.38
N GLN A 210 -18.44 13.46 13.50
CA GLN A 210 -19.29 14.49 14.10
C GLN A 210 -18.46 15.74 14.42
N ALA A 211 -18.99 16.89 14.04
CA ALA A 211 -18.33 18.17 14.30
C ALA A 211 -18.39 18.48 15.80
N HIS A 212 -17.30 19.03 16.33
CA HIS A 212 -17.20 19.46 17.72
C HIS A 212 -16.43 20.77 17.79
N GLU A 213 -16.96 21.78 18.50
CA GLU A 213 -16.29 23.08 18.71
C GLU A 213 -15.77 23.76 17.42
N GLY A 214 -16.56 23.71 16.33
CA GLY A 214 -16.16 24.28 15.03
C GLY A 214 -15.06 23.50 14.29
N GLN A 215 -14.68 22.33 14.81
CA GLN A 215 -13.79 21.38 14.15
C GLN A 215 -14.60 20.28 13.44
N TYR A 216 -14.17 19.93 12.24
CA TYR A 216 -14.75 18.89 11.41
C TYR A 216 -13.67 17.84 11.16
N PRO A 217 -13.66 16.75 11.92
CA PRO A 217 -12.73 15.65 11.73
C PRO A 217 -12.86 15.05 10.33
N LEU A 218 -11.74 14.57 9.79
CA LEU A 218 -11.69 13.81 8.55
C LEU A 218 -11.34 12.35 8.84
N ALA A 219 -11.87 11.45 8.01
CA ALA A 219 -11.54 10.03 7.99
C ALA A 219 -11.03 9.64 6.60
N LEU A 220 -10.15 8.64 6.56
CA LEU A 220 -9.69 8.04 5.33
C LEU A 220 -10.59 6.86 4.98
N LEU A 221 -11.25 6.91 3.84
CA LEU A 221 -11.92 5.76 3.24
C LEU A 221 -11.03 5.16 2.15
N LEU A 222 -10.83 3.85 2.17
CA LEU A 222 -10.05 3.13 1.16
C LEU A 222 -10.86 1.95 0.61
N GLY A 223 -11.15 1.93 -0.70
CA GLY A 223 -11.92 0.86 -1.32
C GLY A 223 -12.00 0.92 -2.85
N GLU A 224 -12.51 -0.14 -3.47
CA GLU A 224 -12.66 -0.23 -4.93
C GLU A 224 -13.79 0.70 -5.41
N TYR A 225 -13.48 1.62 -6.34
CA TYR A 225 -14.45 2.47 -6.99
C TYR A 225 -15.42 1.64 -7.84
N LYS A 226 -16.73 1.85 -7.63
CA LYS A 226 -17.79 1.16 -8.36
C LYS A 226 -18.27 2.00 -9.55
N GLY A 227 -18.49 3.28 -9.36
CA GLY A 227 -19.09 4.15 -10.37
C GLY A 227 -19.55 5.46 -9.75
N SER A 228 -20.02 6.38 -10.58
CA SER A 228 -20.54 7.65 -10.12
C SER A 228 -21.68 8.16 -10.98
N GLU A 229 -22.62 8.86 -10.37
CA GLU A 229 -23.81 9.43 -11.02
C GLU A 229 -23.94 10.93 -10.71
N HIS A 230 -24.52 11.67 -11.65
CA HIS A 230 -24.87 13.08 -11.41
C HIS A 230 -26.03 13.18 -10.40
N CYS A 231 -25.98 14.20 -9.56
CA CYS A 231 -27.07 14.52 -8.63
C CYS A 231 -27.13 16.04 -8.40
N ALA A 232 -28.22 16.53 -7.79
CA ALA A 232 -28.37 17.96 -7.49
C ALA A 232 -27.23 18.54 -6.63
N ALA A 233 -26.57 17.73 -5.81
CA ALA A 233 -25.46 18.14 -4.96
C ALA A 233 -24.07 18.02 -5.63
N GLY A 234 -24.01 17.68 -6.93
CA GLY A 234 -22.78 17.43 -7.67
C GLY A 234 -22.71 16.00 -8.20
N ARG A 235 -21.78 15.21 -7.68
CA ARG A 235 -21.59 13.80 -8.02
C ARG A 235 -21.81 12.91 -6.81
N ARG A 236 -22.38 11.75 -7.08
CA ARG A 236 -22.53 10.62 -6.18
C ARG A 236 -21.53 9.55 -6.57
N VAL A 237 -20.70 9.10 -5.64
CA VAL A 237 -19.53 8.25 -5.91
C VAL A 237 -19.61 6.96 -5.09
N TRP A 238 -19.82 5.82 -5.76
CA TRP A 238 -20.06 4.52 -5.13
C TRP A 238 -18.75 3.78 -4.95
N VAL A 239 -18.60 3.17 -3.79
CA VAL A 239 -17.49 2.26 -3.46
C VAL A 239 -18.07 0.85 -3.33
N LYS A 240 -17.40 -0.15 -3.91
CA LYS A 240 -17.84 -1.54 -3.79
C LYS A 240 -17.88 -1.96 -2.32
N HIS A 241 -18.81 -2.85 -2.04
CA HIS A 241 -19.13 -3.33 -0.70
C HIS A 241 -19.69 -2.28 0.28
N MET A 242 -20.03 -1.08 -0.20
CA MET A 242 -20.72 -0.04 0.57
C MET A 242 -21.91 0.53 -0.24
N PRO A 243 -22.92 -0.27 -0.58
CA PRO A 243 -23.97 0.14 -1.52
C PRO A 243 -24.97 1.16 -0.95
N ASP A 244 -25.01 1.33 0.36
CA ASP A 244 -26.03 2.08 1.11
C ASP A 244 -25.52 3.40 1.71
N ALA A 245 -24.21 3.66 1.63
CA ALA A 245 -23.59 4.92 2.07
C ALA A 245 -22.83 5.59 0.93
N PRO A 246 -23.56 6.19 -0.01
CA PRO A 246 -22.96 6.96 -1.09
C PRO A 246 -22.09 8.13 -0.62
N LEU A 247 -20.97 8.38 -1.30
CA LEU A 247 -20.15 9.57 -1.05
C LEU A 247 -20.54 10.70 -2.00
N LEU A 248 -20.72 11.91 -1.48
CA LEU A 248 -20.99 13.10 -2.29
C LEU A 248 -19.71 13.84 -2.62
N MET A 249 -19.64 14.44 -3.81
CA MET A 249 -18.54 15.33 -4.20
C MET A 249 -19.08 16.51 -5.01
N PRO A 250 -18.66 17.75 -4.76
CA PRO A 250 -19.04 18.88 -5.59
C PRO A 250 -18.64 18.65 -7.06
N GLY A 251 -19.53 18.98 -8.01
CA GLY A 251 -19.32 18.70 -9.45
C GLY A 251 -17.98 19.21 -9.98
N LYS A 252 -17.66 20.49 -9.74
CA LYS A 252 -16.38 21.07 -10.16
C LYS A 252 -15.15 20.35 -9.59
N THR A 253 -15.26 19.76 -8.40
CA THR A 253 -14.17 18.99 -7.79
C THR A 253 -14.08 17.60 -8.43
N TRP A 254 -15.20 16.96 -8.71
CA TRP A 254 -15.26 15.72 -9.49
C TRP A 254 -14.65 15.92 -10.89
N ASP A 255 -15.01 16.98 -11.61
CA ASP A 255 -14.49 17.26 -12.96
C ASP A 255 -12.96 17.49 -12.97
N ARG A 256 -12.39 17.98 -11.86
CA ARG A 256 -10.92 18.09 -11.71
C ARG A 256 -10.29 16.72 -11.45
N LEU A 257 -10.91 15.91 -10.60
CA LEU A 257 -10.45 14.56 -10.28
C LEU A 257 -10.48 13.67 -11.53
N GLU A 258 -11.60 13.67 -12.26
CA GLU A 258 -11.81 12.90 -13.49
C GLU A 258 -10.77 13.28 -14.55
N ARG A 259 -10.55 14.58 -14.79
CA ARG A 259 -9.48 15.03 -15.70
C ARG A 259 -8.08 14.63 -15.24
N HIS A 260 -7.79 14.72 -13.96
CA HIS A 260 -6.45 14.39 -13.44
C HIS A 260 -6.14 12.89 -13.54
N TYR A 261 -7.14 12.04 -13.36
CA TYR A 261 -7.02 10.59 -13.41
C TYR A 261 -7.68 9.96 -14.64
N ALA A 262 -7.84 10.73 -15.73
CA ALA A 262 -8.55 10.28 -16.95
C ALA A 262 -8.00 8.94 -17.46
N ALA A 263 -6.67 8.82 -17.55
CA ALA A 263 -6.01 7.58 -17.96
C ALA A 263 -6.32 6.37 -17.05
N LEU A 264 -6.57 6.58 -15.74
CA LEU A 264 -6.94 5.47 -14.84
C LEU A 264 -8.41 5.08 -14.97
N PHE A 265 -9.29 6.04 -15.26
CA PHE A 265 -10.68 5.74 -15.59
C PHE A 265 -10.78 4.97 -16.91
N GLU A 266 -10.06 5.40 -17.94
CA GLU A 266 -9.97 4.70 -19.23
C GLU A 266 -9.36 3.29 -19.07
N ALA A 267 -8.29 3.15 -18.29
CA ALA A 267 -7.63 1.87 -18.03
C ALA A 267 -8.55 0.85 -17.36
N ARG A 268 -9.51 1.29 -16.55
CA ARG A 268 -10.50 0.41 -15.92
C ARG A 268 -11.42 -0.23 -16.96
N ASP A 269 -11.74 0.49 -18.02
CA ASP A 269 -12.65 0.08 -19.08
C ASP A 269 -11.91 -0.51 -20.29
N ALA A 270 -10.57 -0.67 -20.18
CA ALA A 270 -9.73 -1.19 -21.24
C ALA A 270 -9.97 -2.70 -21.48
N ASP A 271 -10.10 -3.06 -22.76
CA ASP A 271 -10.21 -4.46 -23.19
C ASP A 271 -8.83 -5.13 -23.19
N THR A 272 -8.39 -5.52 -22.00
CA THR A 272 -7.08 -6.15 -21.79
C THR A 272 -7.18 -7.67 -21.64
N GLY A 273 -8.38 -8.24 -21.68
CA GLY A 273 -8.66 -9.62 -21.27
C GLY A 273 -8.45 -9.89 -19.77
N GLN A 274 -7.98 -8.90 -19.00
CA GLN A 274 -7.65 -9.02 -17.59
C GLN A 274 -8.48 -8.03 -16.77
N ARG A 275 -8.87 -8.44 -15.56
CA ARG A 275 -9.65 -7.56 -14.70
C ARG A 275 -8.76 -6.51 -14.05
N VAL A 276 -9.06 -5.24 -14.33
CA VAL A 276 -8.44 -4.08 -13.68
C VAL A 276 -9.39 -3.48 -12.66
N ARG A 277 -8.86 -3.09 -11.51
CA ARG A 277 -9.64 -2.41 -10.46
C ARG A 277 -9.10 -1.00 -10.26
N LEU A 278 -10.02 -0.07 -10.05
CA LEU A 278 -9.69 1.29 -9.63
C LEU A 278 -9.94 1.39 -8.12
N VAL A 279 -8.87 1.59 -7.34
CA VAL A 279 -8.94 1.78 -5.89
C VAL A 279 -8.92 3.27 -5.59
N MET A 280 -9.80 3.69 -4.68
CA MET A 280 -9.94 5.07 -4.24
C MET A 280 -9.55 5.20 -2.77
N ALA A 281 -8.62 6.11 -2.49
CA ALA A 281 -8.40 6.70 -1.18
C ALA A 281 -9.14 8.04 -1.13
N ALA A 282 -10.10 8.21 -0.24
CA ALA A 282 -10.90 9.42 -0.09
C ALA A 282 -10.84 9.94 1.33
N LEU A 283 -10.46 11.21 1.52
CA LEU A 283 -10.70 11.91 2.77
C LEU A 283 -12.16 12.32 2.80
N ILE A 284 -12.89 11.84 3.79
CA ILE A 284 -14.32 12.08 3.94
C ILE A 284 -14.63 12.87 5.20
N ARG A 285 -15.69 13.66 5.13
CA ARG A 285 -16.29 14.38 6.26
C ARG A 285 -17.79 14.12 6.34
N ALA A 286 -18.37 14.32 7.52
CA ALA A 286 -19.81 14.40 7.65
C ALA A 286 -20.34 15.64 6.91
N ARG A 287 -21.45 15.47 6.20
CA ARG A 287 -22.19 16.56 5.53
C ARG A 287 -23.49 16.87 6.26
N ARG A 288 -24.24 15.81 6.57
CA ARG A 288 -25.42 15.77 7.44
C ARG A 288 -25.40 14.41 8.15
N GLU A 289 -26.35 14.16 9.04
CA GLU A 289 -26.51 12.87 9.69
C GLU A 289 -26.43 11.71 8.67
N HIS A 290 -25.47 10.82 8.89
CA HIS A 290 -25.18 9.64 8.06
C HIS A 290 -24.96 9.90 6.55
N THR A 291 -24.63 11.12 6.16
CA THR A 291 -24.24 11.46 4.78
C THR A 291 -22.81 12.01 4.77
N TYR A 292 -22.03 11.55 3.80
CA TYR A 292 -20.60 11.83 3.73
C TYR A 292 -20.24 12.59 2.45
N GLU A 293 -19.26 13.47 2.57
CA GLU A 293 -18.71 14.21 1.44
C GLU A 293 -17.21 13.96 1.32
N ILE A 294 -16.73 13.82 0.08
CA ILE A 294 -15.31 13.70 -0.25
C ILE A 294 -14.68 15.09 -0.24
N ASP A 295 -13.72 15.30 0.65
CA ASP A 295 -12.89 16.50 0.74
C ASP A 295 -11.74 16.46 -0.28
N ALA A 296 -11.07 15.30 -0.38
CA ALA A 296 -10.02 15.03 -1.35
C ALA A 296 -10.00 13.53 -1.68
N ALA A 297 -9.54 13.17 -2.87
CA ALA A 297 -9.37 11.77 -3.24
C ALA A 297 -8.16 11.54 -4.15
N SER A 298 -7.63 10.33 -4.07
CA SER A 298 -6.59 9.80 -4.93
C SER A 298 -6.98 8.42 -5.43
N LEU A 299 -6.51 8.08 -6.64
CA LEU A 299 -6.85 6.86 -7.34
C LEU A 299 -5.58 6.08 -7.70
N MET A 300 -5.70 4.76 -7.70
CA MET A 300 -4.65 3.83 -8.10
C MET A 300 -5.27 2.63 -8.81
N LEU A 301 -4.59 2.12 -9.83
CA LEU A 301 -4.96 0.87 -10.48
C LEU A 301 -4.39 -0.31 -9.71
N THR A 302 -5.14 -1.39 -9.66
CA THR A 302 -4.66 -2.68 -9.18
C THR A 302 -5.08 -3.79 -10.14
N SER A 303 -4.27 -4.84 -10.22
CA SER A 303 -4.64 -6.07 -10.91
C SER A 303 -5.81 -6.78 -10.22
N GLU A 304 -6.30 -7.87 -10.80
CA GLU A 304 -7.34 -8.68 -10.19
C GLU A 304 -6.96 -9.23 -8.80
N HIS A 305 -5.65 -9.46 -8.58
CA HIS A 305 -5.02 -9.91 -7.35
C HIS A 305 -4.62 -8.76 -6.40
N TRP A 306 -5.17 -7.56 -6.60
CA TRP A 306 -4.95 -6.36 -5.77
C TRP A 306 -3.50 -5.86 -5.75
N ILE A 307 -2.69 -6.22 -6.76
CA ILE A 307 -1.32 -5.72 -6.89
C ILE A 307 -1.37 -4.34 -7.57
N PRO A 308 -0.84 -3.27 -6.96
CA PRO A 308 -0.79 -1.95 -7.58
C PRO A 308 -0.06 -1.96 -8.92
N VAL A 309 -0.61 -1.24 -9.90
CA VAL A 309 0.01 -1.05 -11.22
C VAL A 309 -0.07 0.42 -11.64
N GLU A 310 0.89 0.86 -12.46
CA GLU A 310 0.94 2.24 -12.96
C GLU A 310 0.07 2.46 -14.21
N GLY A 311 -0.21 1.38 -14.95
CA GLY A 311 -1.05 1.42 -16.13
C GLY A 311 -1.27 0.03 -16.71
N VAL A 312 -2.13 -0.04 -17.73
CA VAL A 312 -2.51 -1.31 -18.39
C VAL A 312 -1.32 -2.07 -18.96
N HIS A 313 -0.25 -1.38 -19.34
CA HIS A 313 0.95 -1.97 -19.90
C HIS A 313 1.70 -2.90 -18.93
N GLU A 314 1.51 -2.76 -17.61
CA GLU A 314 2.12 -3.67 -16.62
C GLU A 314 1.33 -4.97 -16.45
N LEU A 315 0.06 -5.02 -16.85
CA LEU A 315 -0.86 -6.11 -16.52
C LEU A 315 -0.40 -7.46 -17.12
N SER A 316 0.01 -7.47 -18.38
CA SER A 316 0.53 -8.68 -19.03
C SER A 316 1.75 -9.27 -18.31
N LEU A 317 2.65 -8.42 -17.79
CA LEU A 317 3.79 -8.88 -16.98
C LEU A 317 3.30 -9.51 -15.68
N ILE A 318 2.43 -8.82 -14.94
CA ILE A 318 1.91 -9.31 -13.66
C ILE A 318 1.17 -10.64 -13.84
N HIS A 319 0.33 -10.75 -14.86
CA HIS A 319 -0.37 -11.98 -15.20
C HIS A 319 0.58 -13.12 -15.53
N ALA A 320 1.56 -12.91 -16.42
CA ALA A 320 2.54 -13.92 -16.78
C ALA A 320 3.35 -14.41 -15.55
N LEU A 321 3.68 -13.50 -14.62
CA LEU A 321 4.34 -13.87 -13.36
C LEU A 321 3.44 -14.72 -12.46
N VAL A 322 2.15 -14.41 -12.40
CA VAL A 322 1.17 -15.19 -11.61
C VAL A 322 0.96 -16.58 -12.22
N GLU A 323 0.71 -16.66 -13.53
CA GLU A 323 0.50 -17.91 -14.27
C GLU A 323 1.70 -18.85 -14.19
N GLN A 324 2.91 -18.31 -14.26
CA GLN A 324 4.15 -19.09 -14.13
C GLN A 324 4.53 -19.37 -12.66
N HIS A 325 3.61 -19.11 -11.72
CA HIS A 325 3.80 -19.34 -10.28
C HIS A 325 5.08 -18.70 -9.73
N ARG A 326 5.40 -17.49 -10.20
CA ARG A 326 6.59 -16.77 -9.76
C ARG A 326 6.37 -16.08 -8.42
N ARG A 327 7.46 -15.83 -7.69
CA ARG A 327 7.46 -14.97 -6.49
C ARG A 327 8.04 -13.61 -6.83
N PHE A 328 7.32 -12.53 -6.53
CA PHE A 328 7.80 -11.19 -6.83
C PHE A 328 7.32 -10.14 -5.83
N VAL A 329 7.97 -8.98 -5.86
CA VAL A 329 7.53 -7.73 -5.21
C VAL A 329 7.41 -6.65 -6.29
N LYS A 330 6.38 -5.81 -6.18
CA LYS A 330 6.11 -4.64 -7.01
C LYS A 330 6.57 -3.39 -6.26
N PRO A 331 7.70 -2.77 -6.64
CA PRO A 331 8.04 -1.47 -6.09
C PRO A 331 6.98 -0.43 -6.44
N LEU A 332 6.65 0.42 -5.47
CA LEU A 332 5.63 1.45 -5.61
C LEU A 332 6.28 2.83 -5.74
N ARG A 333 5.68 3.72 -6.53
CA ARG A 333 6.27 5.04 -6.83
C ARG A 333 5.95 6.16 -5.83
N TYR A 334 5.37 5.88 -4.65
CA TYR A 334 4.96 6.88 -3.62
C TYR A 334 5.41 8.32 -3.90
N ASP A 335 4.62 9.36 -4.10
CA ASP A 335 5.09 10.76 -4.32
C ASP A 335 6.16 11.08 -5.39
N ALA A 336 6.94 10.13 -5.89
CA ALA A 336 7.86 10.30 -6.99
C ALA A 336 7.06 10.75 -8.22
N LYS A 337 7.64 11.73 -8.93
CA LYS A 337 6.99 12.35 -10.08
C LYS A 337 6.82 11.37 -11.24
N SER A 338 7.70 10.37 -11.32
CA SER A 338 7.64 9.31 -12.32
C SER A 338 7.99 7.98 -11.68
N ALA A 339 7.38 6.89 -12.17
CA ALA A 339 7.72 5.53 -11.81
C ALA A 339 8.90 4.97 -12.62
N ALA A 340 9.37 5.71 -13.65
CA ALA A 340 10.31 5.20 -14.65
C ALA A 340 11.63 4.67 -14.06
N ALA A 341 12.10 5.27 -12.95
CA ALA A 341 13.34 4.86 -12.28
C ALA A 341 13.24 3.50 -11.55
N PHE A 342 12.02 3.02 -11.27
CA PHE A 342 11.81 1.82 -10.48
C PHE A 342 11.53 0.60 -11.37
N PRO A 343 11.92 -0.61 -10.97
CA PRO A 343 11.51 -1.82 -11.66
C PRO A 343 9.99 -1.98 -11.62
N ASN A 344 9.42 -2.58 -12.67
CA ASN A 344 8.00 -2.93 -12.68
C ASN A 344 7.74 -4.17 -11.82
N ALA A 345 8.72 -5.04 -11.61
CA ALA A 345 8.69 -6.08 -10.59
C ALA A 345 10.12 -6.49 -10.20
N LEU A 346 10.27 -7.02 -8.99
CA LEU A 346 11.48 -7.67 -8.50
C LEU A 346 11.17 -9.15 -8.33
N LEU A 347 11.81 -9.97 -9.13
CA LEU A 347 11.67 -11.43 -9.12
C LEU A 347 12.52 -12.02 -7.99
N LEU A 348 11.90 -12.82 -7.13
CA LEU A 348 12.50 -13.25 -5.84
C LEU A 348 12.88 -14.73 -5.80
N ASP A 349 12.58 -15.49 -6.85
CA ASP A 349 12.75 -16.95 -6.91
C ASP A 349 13.92 -17.37 -7.82
N VAL A 350 14.87 -16.46 -8.07
CA VAL A 350 15.97 -16.63 -9.06
C VAL A 350 17.36 -16.71 -8.42
N GLY A 351 17.46 -16.74 -7.10
CA GLY A 351 18.74 -16.86 -6.38
C GLY A 351 18.89 -15.90 -5.22
N GLY A 352 20.14 -15.68 -4.82
CA GLY A 352 20.49 -14.85 -3.66
C GLY A 352 20.27 -13.34 -3.85
N VAL A 353 20.00 -12.89 -5.09
CA VAL A 353 19.73 -11.48 -5.40
C VAL A 353 18.46 -11.41 -6.26
N PRO A 354 17.52 -10.49 -5.97
CA PRO A 354 16.36 -10.28 -6.81
C PRO A 354 16.74 -9.82 -8.22
N VAL A 355 15.99 -10.25 -9.24
CA VAL A 355 16.15 -9.76 -10.61
C VAL A 355 15.10 -8.68 -10.91
N ALA A 356 15.56 -7.52 -11.37
CA ALA A 356 14.70 -6.42 -11.77
C ALA A 356 14.08 -6.69 -13.15
N LEU A 357 12.75 -6.57 -13.23
CA LEU A 357 11.96 -6.70 -14.45
C LEU A 357 11.45 -5.33 -14.85
N HIS A 358 11.78 -4.90 -16.07
CA HIS A 358 11.39 -3.61 -16.63
C HIS A 358 10.46 -3.77 -17.82
N VAL A 359 9.42 -2.95 -17.88
CA VAL A 359 8.48 -2.85 -19.01
C VAL A 359 8.61 -1.47 -19.62
N VAL A 360 8.78 -1.44 -20.94
CA VAL A 360 8.71 -0.24 -21.78
C VAL A 360 7.49 -0.39 -22.67
N SER A 361 6.67 0.66 -22.77
CA SER A 361 5.50 0.67 -23.64
C SER A 361 5.55 1.86 -24.58
N ALA A 362 5.09 1.69 -25.81
CA ALA A 362 4.96 2.80 -26.76
C ALA A 362 3.79 3.75 -26.42
N PHE A 363 2.90 3.34 -25.50
CA PHE A 363 1.70 4.09 -25.11
C PHE A 363 1.83 4.88 -23.81
N ILE A 364 2.97 4.81 -23.12
CA ILE A 364 3.24 5.72 -22.00
C ILE A 364 3.75 7.06 -22.53
N ASP A 365 3.69 8.10 -21.70
CA ASP A 365 4.17 9.43 -22.08
C ASP A 365 5.63 9.36 -22.61
N PRO A 366 5.96 10.01 -23.74
CA PRO A 366 7.29 9.89 -24.36
C PRO A 366 8.45 10.29 -23.43
N LYS A 367 8.23 11.21 -22.48
CA LYS A 367 9.25 11.59 -21.50
C LYS A 367 9.44 10.49 -20.46
N GLU A 368 8.36 9.87 -20.00
CA GLU A 368 8.42 8.71 -19.11
C GLU A 368 9.04 7.49 -19.80
N GLN A 369 8.71 7.25 -21.07
CA GLN A 369 9.31 6.19 -21.88
C GLN A 369 10.83 6.35 -21.97
N ARG A 370 11.32 7.53 -22.36
CA ARG A 370 12.77 7.80 -22.43
C ARG A 370 13.46 7.68 -21.08
N ALA A 371 12.80 8.12 -20.00
CA ALA A 371 13.32 7.96 -18.65
C ALA A 371 13.43 6.48 -18.26
N LYS A 372 12.45 5.66 -18.67
CA LYS A 372 12.44 4.22 -18.40
C LYS A 372 13.52 3.49 -19.20
N GLU A 373 13.67 3.80 -20.49
CA GLU A 373 14.72 3.28 -21.35
C GLU A 373 16.12 3.61 -20.81
N ARG A 374 16.32 4.84 -20.32
CA ARG A 374 17.57 5.23 -19.65
C ARG A 374 17.81 4.43 -18.37
N ALA A 375 16.79 4.32 -17.51
CA ALA A 375 16.91 3.53 -16.28
C ALA A 375 17.26 2.06 -16.58
N VAL A 376 16.69 1.47 -17.64
CA VAL A 376 17.04 0.11 -18.09
C VAL A 376 18.49 0.04 -18.56
N ALA A 377 18.95 1.00 -19.36
CA ALA A 377 20.34 1.04 -19.82
C ALA A 377 21.35 1.18 -18.66
N ASP A 378 21.03 2.01 -17.66
CA ASP A 378 21.86 2.23 -16.48
C ASP A 378 21.90 1.03 -15.53
N SER A 379 20.92 0.12 -15.62
CA SER A 379 20.79 -1.07 -14.75
C SER A 379 21.78 -2.20 -15.08
N GLY A 380 22.54 -2.08 -16.19
CA GLY A 380 23.59 -3.03 -16.58
C GLY A 380 23.09 -4.32 -17.23
N ALA A 381 24.04 -5.19 -17.60
CA ALA A 381 23.81 -6.35 -18.49
C ALA A 381 22.93 -7.48 -17.91
N THR A 382 22.62 -7.48 -16.61
CA THR A 382 21.79 -8.50 -15.95
C THR A 382 20.33 -8.08 -15.79
N THR A 383 19.87 -7.08 -16.54
CA THR A 383 18.51 -6.53 -16.46
C THR A 383 17.58 -7.25 -17.44
N TRP A 384 16.45 -7.77 -16.94
CA TRP A 384 15.37 -8.24 -17.80
C TRP A 384 14.52 -7.03 -18.20
N ALA A 385 14.34 -6.83 -19.50
CA ALA A 385 13.52 -5.76 -20.04
C ALA A 385 12.62 -6.29 -21.16
N TRP A 386 11.40 -5.77 -21.22
CA TRP A 386 10.42 -6.11 -22.24
C TRP A 386 9.77 -4.86 -22.81
N SER A 387 9.75 -4.76 -24.13
CA SER A 387 8.93 -3.79 -24.85
C SER A 387 7.57 -4.40 -25.17
N THR A 388 6.47 -3.74 -24.81
CA THR A 388 5.11 -4.24 -25.11
C THR A 388 4.82 -4.38 -26.60
N ALA A 389 5.67 -3.81 -27.47
CA ALA A 389 5.59 -3.95 -28.93
C ALA A 389 6.18 -5.27 -29.46
N THR A 390 6.88 -6.03 -28.62
CA THR A 390 7.53 -7.30 -28.99
C THR A 390 7.00 -8.45 -28.14
N GLN A 391 7.28 -9.69 -28.56
CA GLN A 391 7.01 -10.85 -27.73
C GLN A 391 7.74 -10.75 -26.38
N MET A 392 7.05 -11.15 -25.30
CA MET A 392 7.63 -11.17 -23.96
C MET A 392 8.78 -12.20 -23.89
N PRO A 393 10.00 -11.81 -23.46
CA PRO A 393 11.09 -12.75 -23.26
C PRO A 393 10.78 -13.72 -22.12
N SER A 394 11.33 -14.93 -22.18
CA SER A 394 11.26 -15.87 -21.06
C SER A 394 11.82 -15.25 -19.78
N PHE A 395 11.17 -15.53 -18.65
CA PHE A 395 11.71 -15.10 -17.35
C PHE A 395 12.97 -15.90 -17.00
N PRO A 396 13.90 -15.33 -16.21
CA PRO A 396 15.02 -16.07 -15.68
C PRO A 396 14.56 -17.34 -14.94
N GLN A 397 15.37 -18.40 -15.02
CA GLN A 397 15.02 -19.70 -14.45
C GLN A 397 14.77 -19.60 -12.95
N ALA A 398 13.61 -20.07 -12.50
CA ALA A 398 13.32 -20.18 -11.08
C ALA A 398 14.20 -21.26 -10.45
N ILE A 399 14.76 -20.99 -9.27
CA ILE A 399 15.45 -22.00 -8.47
C ILE A 399 14.37 -22.79 -7.75
N ALA A 400 14.27 -24.08 -8.08
CA ALA A 400 13.46 -25.02 -7.32
C ALA A 400 13.99 -25.09 -5.88
N ARG A 401 13.16 -24.71 -4.91
CA ARG A 401 13.42 -24.88 -3.47
C ARG A 401 12.16 -25.41 -2.80
#